data_AF-A0A7L4ZE66-F1
#
_entry.id   AF-A0A7L4ZE66-F1
#
_cell.length_a   1.000
_cell.length_b   1.000
_cell.length_c   1.000
_cell.angle_alpha   90.00
_cell.angle_beta   90.00
_cell.angle_gamma   90.00
#
_symmetry.space_group_name_H-M   'P 1'
#
loop_
_entity.id
_entity.type
_entity.pdbx_description
1 polymer ?
#
loop_
_entity_poly.entity_id
_entity_poly.type
_entity_poly.pdbx_seq_one_letter_code
_entity_poly.pdbx_strand_id
1 'polypeptide(L)'
;MKIVIQVFLMVVFANSVFAQNPVIIEVKKKDRRVIERKKNNEKRNLFVNRHVDSLNNFKVTDSCVLPDFFTNSNFDQQYGGQFMQGIHGRISLRKFIIDKLTNYNLLLYVVKSKDKRIKKKYKGKAKRFYLDYSKIPFEQYSTFELVDMRLDELDNEQNAGIKNN
;
A
#
# COMPACT_ATOMS: atom_id res chain seq x y z
N MET A 1 -66.79 -6.93 42.69
CA MET A 1 -65.76 -5.90 42.41
C MET A 1 -64.32 -6.37 42.66
N LYS A 2 -64.01 -7.02 43.81
CA LYS A 2 -62.66 -7.54 44.12
C LYS A 2 -62.08 -8.54 43.10
N ILE A 3 -62.92 -9.45 42.59
CA ILE A 3 -62.51 -10.49 41.62
C ILE A 3 -62.09 -9.88 40.27
N VAL A 4 -62.80 -8.84 39.81
CA VAL A 4 -62.49 -8.15 38.55
C VAL A 4 -61.14 -7.44 38.63
N ILE A 5 -60.85 -6.82 39.79
CA ILE A 5 -59.56 -6.15 40.05
C ILE A 5 -58.41 -7.18 40.08
N GLN A 6 -58.62 -8.36 40.68
CA GLN A 6 -57.62 -9.44 40.68
C GLN A 6 -57.32 -9.99 39.28
N VAL A 7 -58.35 -10.19 38.45
CA VAL A 7 -58.17 -10.64 37.07
C VAL A 7 -57.45 -9.57 36.24
N PHE A 8 -57.81 -8.30 36.43
CA PHE A 8 -57.13 -7.18 35.75
C PHE A 8 -55.65 -7.07 36.13
N LEU A 9 -55.32 -7.21 37.43
CA LEU A 9 -53.94 -7.23 37.90
C LEU A 9 -53.16 -8.41 37.32
N MET A 10 -53.72 -9.62 37.27
CA MET A 10 -53.05 -10.77 36.66
C MET A 10 -52.77 -10.57 35.17
N VAL A 11 -53.69 -9.96 34.43
CA VAL A 11 -53.51 -9.68 32.99
C VAL A 11 -52.43 -8.62 32.76
N VAL A 12 -52.37 -7.58 33.60
CA VAL A 12 -51.34 -6.53 33.52
C VAL A 12 -49.94 -7.11 33.83
N PHE A 13 -49.81 -7.94 34.87
CA PHE A 13 -48.53 -8.57 35.20
C PHE A 13 -48.11 -9.63 34.17
N ALA A 14 -49.04 -10.39 33.60
CA ALA A 14 -48.73 -11.36 32.54
C ALA A 14 -48.20 -10.67 31.28
N ASN A 15 -48.77 -9.53 30.89
CA ASN A 15 -48.34 -8.78 29.70
C ASN A 15 -46.93 -8.17 29.85
N SER A 16 -46.49 -7.84 31.07
CA SER A 16 -45.10 -7.39 31.30
C SER A 16 -44.06 -8.50 31.12
N VAL A 17 -44.44 -9.77 31.29
CA VAL A 17 -43.52 -10.93 31.16
C VAL A 17 -43.35 -11.35 29.69
N PHE A 18 -44.31 -11.00 28.81
CA PHE A 18 -44.23 -11.24 27.37
C PHE A 18 -43.61 -10.06 26.59
N ALA A 19 -43.01 -9.09 27.26
CA ALA A 19 -42.13 -8.13 26.60
C ALA A 19 -40.93 -8.90 26.03
N GLN A 20 -41.02 -9.27 24.75
CA GLN A 20 -39.94 -9.94 24.03
C GLN A 20 -38.70 -9.05 24.16
N ASN A 21 -37.64 -9.57 24.80
CA ASN A 21 -36.36 -8.89 24.83
C ASN A 21 -35.99 -8.54 23.39
N PRO A 22 -35.80 -7.25 23.05
CA PRO A 22 -35.48 -6.89 21.68
C PRO A 22 -34.17 -7.58 21.31
N VAL A 23 -34.21 -8.40 20.25
CA VAL A 23 -32.99 -8.93 19.63
C VAL A 23 -32.30 -7.74 18.97
N ILE A 24 -31.34 -7.15 19.67
CA ILE A 24 -30.50 -6.09 19.12
C ILE A 24 -29.54 -6.77 18.13
N ILE A 25 -29.93 -6.81 16.86
CA ILE A 25 -29.01 -7.20 15.79
C ILE A 25 -28.09 -5.99 15.54
N GLU A 26 -26.93 -5.96 16.21
CA GLU A 26 -25.85 -5.04 15.87
C GLU A 26 -25.26 -5.42 14.50
N VAL A 27 -25.93 -5.02 13.42
CA VAL A 27 -25.31 -5.03 12.10
C VAL A 27 -24.26 -3.92 12.12
N LYS A 28 -23.00 -4.27 12.40
CA LYS A 28 -21.86 -3.38 12.15
C LYS A 28 -21.82 -3.08 10.65
N LYS A 29 -22.51 -2.03 10.21
CA LYS A 29 -22.40 -1.48 8.85
C LYS A 29 -20.96 -1.04 8.66
N LYS A 30 -20.14 -1.95 8.14
CA LYS A 30 -18.75 -1.66 7.82
C LYS A 30 -18.77 -0.68 6.66
N ASP A 31 -18.26 0.53 6.91
CA ASP A 31 -18.25 1.61 5.92
C ASP A 31 -17.64 1.08 4.60
N ARG A 32 -18.41 1.18 3.51
CA ARG A 32 -17.99 0.76 2.16
C ARG A 32 -16.62 1.33 1.80
N ARG A 33 -16.33 2.57 2.22
CA ARG A 33 -15.04 3.24 2.00
C ARG A 33 -13.88 2.49 2.67
N VAL A 34 -14.11 1.95 3.87
CA VAL A 34 -13.10 1.17 4.60
C VAL A 34 -12.83 -0.17 3.90
N ILE A 35 -13.88 -0.82 3.40
CA ILE A 35 -13.75 -2.08 2.63
C ILE A 35 -12.97 -1.85 1.34
N GLU A 36 -13.34 -0.82 0.57
CA GLU A 36 -12.68 -0.48 -0.70
C GLU A 36 -11.21 -0.10 -0.49
N ARG A 37 -10.89 0.68 0.55
CA ARG A 37 -9.50 1.00 0.92
C ARG A 37 -8.71 -0.26 1.26
N LYS A 38 -9.28 -1.17 2.06
CA LYS A 38 -8.64 -2.44 2.42
C LYS A 38 -8.33 -3.27 1.17
N LYS A 39 -9.31 -3.43 0.29
CA LYS A 39 -9.15 -4.16 -0.98
C LYS A 39 -8.08 -3.55 -1.88
N ASN A 40 -8.03 -2.22 -1.99
CA ASN A 40 -6.97 -1.54 -2.77
C ASN A 40 -5.59 -1.73 -2.14
N ASN A 41 -5.47 -1.72 -0.82
CA ASN A 41 -4.22 -2.01 -0.13
C ASN A 41 -3.76 -3.44 -0.36
N GLU A 42 -4.66 -4.42 -0.31
CA GLU A 42 -4.36 -5.82 -0.62
C GLU A 42 -3.85 -5.97 -2.05
N LYS A 43 -4.54 -5.36 -3.04
CA LYS A 43 -4.08 -5.36 -4.44
C LYS A 43 -2.73 -4.69 -4.63
N ARG A 44 -2.48 -3.56 -3.95
CA ARG A 44 -1.20 -2.86 -3.99
C ARG A 44 -0.09 -3.74 -3.42
N ASN A 45 -0.32 -4.36 -2.26
CA ASN A 45 0.66 -5.24 -1.63
C ASN A 45 0.98 -6.45 -2.54
N LEU A 46 -0.04 -7.04 -3.17
CA LEU A 46 0.17 -8.11 -4.14
C LEU A 46 1.02 -7.65 -5.33
N PHE A 47 0.73 -6.47 -5.88
CA PHE A 47 1.50 -5.90 -7.00
C PHE A 47 2.97 -5.65 -6.61
N VAL A 48 3.20 -5.05 -5.45
CA VAL A 48 4.53 -4.77 -4.90
C VAL A 48 5.29 -6.08 -4.66
N ASN A 49 4.67 -7.04 -3.95
CA ASN A 49 5.33 -8.30 -3.61
C ASN A 49 5.72 -9.09 -4.87
N ARG A 50 4.86 -9.12 -5.90
CA ARG A 50 5.22 -9.76 -7.18
C ARG A 50 6.46 -9.16 -7.82
N HIS A 51 6.62 -7.83 -7.78
CA HIS A 51 7.82 -7.17 -8.29
C HIS A 51 9.03 -7.48 -7.42
N VAL A 52 8.87 -7.39 -6.09
CA VAL A 52 9.93 -7.70 -5.12
C VAL A 52 10.43 -9.13 -5.30
N ASP A 53 9.53 -10.11 -5.36
CA ASP A 53 9.86 -11.52 -5.55
C ASP A 53 10.58 -11.74 -6.88
N SER A 54 10.10 -11.12 -7.97
CA SER A 54 10.75 -11.21 -9.28
C SER A 54 12.17 -10.62 -9.27
N LEU A 55 12.37 -9.48 -8.63
CA LEU A 55 13.65 -8.78 -8.59
C LEU A 55 14.62 -9.44 -7.60
N ASN A 56 14.13 -9.94 -6.47
CA ASN A 56 14.96 -10.66 -5.51
C ASN A 56 15.48 -11.99 -6.07
N ASN A 57 14.69 -12.66 -6.91
CA ASN A 57 15.11 -13.90 -7.59
C ASN A 57 15.87 -13.66 -8.90
N PHE A 58 16.08 -12.40 -9.29
CA PHE A 58 16.75 -12.06 -10.54
C PHE A 58 18.24 -12.40 -10.47
N LYS A 59 18.74 -13.15 -11.47
CA LYS A 59 20.14 -13.56 -11.57
C LYS A 59 20.92 -12.58 -12.43
N VAL A 60 21.95 -11.97 -11.83
CA VAL A 60 22.88 -11.09 -12.56
C VAL A 60 23.90 -11.97 -13.30
N THR A 61 24.05 -11.73 -14.59
CA THR A 61 25.04 -12.35 -15.49
C THR A 61 25.83 -11.26 -16.22
N ASP A 62 26.94 -11.61 -16.86
CA ASP A 62 27.81 -10.62 -17.52
C ASP A 62 27.13 -9.86 -18.68
N SER A 63 26.17 -10.50 -19.36
CA SER A 63 25.36 -9.92 -20.45
C SER A 63 23.97 -9.46 -20.00
N CYS A 64 23.76 -9.33 -18.69
CA CYS A 64 22.47 -9.02 -18.10
C CYS A 64 21.90 -7.69 -18.60
N VAL A 65 20.62 -7.68 -18.95
CA VAL A 65 19.88 -6.45 -19.25
C VAL A 65 19.10 -6.05 -18.00
N LEU A 66 19.15 -4.77 -17.64
CA LEU A 66 18.39 -4.27 -16.50
C LEU A 66 16.89 -4.45 -16.72
N PRO A 67 16.14 -4.97 -15.72
CA PRO A 67 14.69 -4.99 -15.78
C PRO A 67 14.10 -3.61 -16.08
N ASP A 68 13.03 -3.58 -16.88
CA ASP A 68 12.32 -2.34 -17.26
C ASP A 68 11.86 -1.52 -16.04
N PHE A 69 11.60 -2.18 -14.91
CA PHE A 69 11.33 -1.52 -13.64
C PHE A 69 12.36 -0.43 -13.31
N PHE A 70 13.65 -0.71 -13.53
CA PHE A 70 14.71 0.23 -13.17
C PHE A 70 14.88 1.37 -14.18
N THR A 71 14.67 1.07 -15.46
CA THR A 71 14.94 1.99 -16.56
C THR A 71 13.74 2.86 -16.93
N ASN A 72 12.54 2.48 -16.51
CA ASN A 72 11.31 3.23 -16.77
C ASN A 72 11.11 4.39 -15.78
N SER A 73 11.42 5.61 -16.22
CA SER A 73 11.25 6.82 -15.39
C SER A 73 9.80 7.10 -14.99
N ASN A 74 8.81 6.57 -15.72
CA ASN A 74 7.38 6.87 -15.55
C ASN A 74 6.62 5.77 -14.79
N PHE A 75 7.31 4.79 -14.20
CA PHE A 75 6.71 3.64 -13.52
C PHE A 75 5.58 4.03 -12.54
N ASP A 76 5.84 4.98 -11.64
CA ASP A 76 4.84 5.42 -10.65
C ASP A 76 3.62 6.08 -11.28
N GLN A 77 3.79 6.78 -12.39
CA GLN A 77 2.67 7.39 -13.12
C GLN A 77 1.85 6.33 -13.86
N GLN A 78 2.52 5.36 -14.48
CA GLN A 78 1.87 4.30 -15.25
C GLN A 78 1.05 3.36 -14.37
N TYR A 79 1.56 3.01 -13.19
CA TYR A 79 0.93 2.00 -12.32
C TYR A 79 0.36 2.55 -11.02
N GLY A 80 0.77 3.74 -10.56
CA GLY A 80 0.37 4.28 -9.25
C GLY A 80 -1.09 4.73 -9.18
N GLY A 81 -1.67 5.18 -10.29
CA GLY A 81 -3.05 5.70 -10.35
C GLY A 81 -4.09 4.72 -9.83
N GLN A 82 -3.92 3.42 -10.11
CA GLN A 82 -4.87 2.38 -9.70
C GLN A 82 -4.87 2.09 -8.18
N PHE A 83 -3.87 2.58 -7.44
CA PHE A 83 -3.72 2.37 -5.99
C PHE A 83 -3.91 3.65 -5.18
N MET A 84 -4.31 4.75 -5.81
CA MET A 84 -4.53 6.03 -5.13
C MET A 84 -5.66 5.92 -4.10
N GLN A 85 -5.40 6.41 -2.89
CA GLN A 85 -6.42 6.54 -1.84
C GLN A 85 -6.99 7.96 -1.84
N GLY A 86 -7.81 8.27 -2.86
CA GLY A 86 -8.36 9.61 -3.07
C GLY A 86 -7.42 10.58 -3.80
N ILE A 87 -7.84 11.84 -3.91
CA ILE A 87 -7.20 12.88 -4.76
C ILE A 87 -5.79 13.24 -4.26
N HIS A 88 -5.57 13.16 -2.94
CA HIS A 88 -4.30 13.52 -2.30
C HIS A 88 -3.42 12.31 -1.90
N GLY A 89 -3.94 11.09 -2.00
CA GLY A 89 -3.27 9.86 -1.55
C GLY A 89 -2.37 9.23 -2.60
N ARG A 90 -1.46 10.00 -3.21
CA ARG A 90 -0.45 9.47 -4.15
C ARG A 90 0.66 8.74 -3.40
N ILE A 91 1.17 7.68 -4.01
CA ILE A 91 2.18 6.78 -3.44
C ILE A 91 3.24 6.53 -4.52
N SER A 92 4.52 6.51 -4.15
CA SER A 92 5.56 5.96 -5.03
C SER A 92 5.65 4.46 -4.85
N LEU A 93 5.18 3.73 -5.85
CA LEU A 93 5.36 2.28 -5.92
C LEU A 93 6.84 1.92 -6.07
N ARG A 94 7.61 2.73 -6.79
CA ARG A 94 9.05 2.53 -6.99
C ARG A 94 9.78 2.50 -5.66
N LYS A 95 9.57 3.49 -4.78
CA LYS A 95 10.15 3.49 -3.42
C LYS A 95 9.69 2.26 -2.64
N PHE A 96 8.38 1.98 -2.63
CA PHE A 96 7.82 0.82 -1.91
C PHE A 96 8.39 -0.54 -2.36
N ILE A 97 8.73 -0.69 -3.65
CA ILE A 97 9.36 -1.89 -4.18
C ILE A 97 10.83 -1.92 -3.78
N ILE A 98 11.57 -0.83 -4.03
CA ILE A 98 13.02 -0.73 -3.75
C ILE A 98 13.31 -1.01 -2.26
N ASP A 99 12.53 -0.44 -1.35
CA ASP A 99 12.73 -0.59 0.10
C ASP A 99 12.63 -2.05 0.59
N LYS A 100 11.96 -2.89 -0.18
CA LYS A 100 11.79 -4.32 0.12
C LYS A 100 12.76 -5.21 -0.64
N LEU A 101 13.61 -4.65 -1.50
CA LEU A 101 14.62 -5.43 -2.20
C LEU A 101 15.73 -5.82 -1.23
N THR A 102 16.15 -7.09 -1.33
CA THR A 102 17.22 -7.71 -0.55
C THR A 102 18.31 -8.30 -1.45
N ASN A 103 18.07 -8.40 -2.76
CA ASN A 103 19.08 -8.88 -3.70
C ASN A 103 20.16 -7.81 -3.94
N TYR A 104 21.18 -7.86 -3.09
CA TYR A 104 22.33 -6.96 -3.12
C TYR A 104 23.03 -6.92 -4.48
N ASN A 105 23.27 -8.08 -5.08
CA ASN A 105 23.96 -8.18 -6.37
C ASN A 105 23.23 -7.43 -7.48
N LEU A 106 21.90 -7.55 -7.53
CA LEU A 106 21.08 -6.79 -8.48
C LEU A 106 21.18 -5.28 -8.23
N LEU A 107 21.04 -4.85 -6.98
CA LEU A 107 21.08 -3.42 -6.63
C LEU A 107 22.47 -2.83 -6.97
N LEU A 108 23.55 -3.53 -6.63
CA LEU A 108 24.92 -3.15 -6.97
C LEU A 108 25.13 -3.07 -8.48
N TYR A 109 24.55 -4.02 -9.23
CA TYR A 109 24.59 -4.01 -10.69
C TYR A 109 23.84 -2.81 -11.27
N VAL A 110 22.69 -2.44 -10.72
CA VAL A 110 21.94 -1.24 -11.12
C VAL A 110 22.78 0.03 -10.92
N VAL A 111 23.42 0.20 -9.76
CA VAL A 111 24.26 1.39 -9.49
C VAL A 111 25.48 1.45 -10.40
N LYS A 112 26.11 0.30 -10.68
CA LYS A 112 27.25 0.21 -11.60
C LYS A 112 26.88 0.29 -13.08
N SER A 113 25.59 0.24 -13.40
CA SER A 113 25.13 0.27 -14.79
C SER A 113 25.43 1.60 -15.48
N LYS A 114 25.84 1.51 -16.75
CA LYS A 114 26.07 2.68 -17.61
C LYS A 114 24.78 3.21 -18.27
N ASP A 115 23.63 2.57 -18.01
CA ASP A 115 22.36 3.00 -18.60
C ASP A 115 21.95 4.37 -18.04
N LYS A 116 21.91 5.40 -18.89
CA LYS A 116 21.55 6.76 -18.49
C LYS A 116 20.10 6.90 -18.03
N ARG A 117 19.22 5.95 -18.40
CA ARG A 117 17.79 5.99 -18.07
C ARG A 117 17.54 5.89 -16.57
N ILE A 118 18.35 5.15 -15.82
CA ILE A 118 18.19 5.00 -14.37
C ILE A 118 18.46 6.30 -13.61
N LYS A 119 19.26 7.21 -14.18
CA LYS A 119 19.56 8.54 -13.62
C LYS A 119 18.54 9.61 -14.04
N LYS A 120 17.60 9.26 -14.92
CA LYS A 120 16.57 10.19 -15.40
C LYS A 120 15.54 10.40 -14.29
N LYS A 121 15.52 11.63 -13.75
CA LYS A 121 14.44 12.08 -12.87
C LYS A 121 13.17 12.30 -13.68
N TYR A 122 12.03 11.98 -13.11
CA TYR A 122 10.75 12.33 -13.72
C TYR A 122 10.59 13.86 -13.68
N LYS A 123 10.29 14.48 -14.82
CA LYS A 123 10.23 15.94 -14.96
C LYS A 123 8.83 16.52 -14.84
N GLY A 124 7.80 15.70 -14.58
CA GLY A 124 6.41 16.17 -14.56
C GLY A 124 5.91 16.63 -15.93
N LYS A 125 4.60 16.84 -16.05
CA LYS A 125 4.05 17.70 -17.09
C LYS A 125 4.20 19.15 -16.62
N ALA A 126 4.63 20.05 -17.51
CA ALA A 126 4.64 21.49 -17.23
C ALA A 126 3.23 21.91 -16.81
N LYS A 127 3.11 22.48 -15.61
CA LYS A 127 1.84 22.84 -14.97
C LYS A 127 1.04 23.79 -15.88
N ARG A 128 0.01 23.29 -16.55
CA ARG A 128 -1.06 24.15 -17.08
C ARG A 128 -2.13 24.23 -16.00
N PHE A 129 -2.13 25.37 -15.30
CA PHE A 129 -3.21 25.92 -14.48
C PHE A 129 -3.67 25.08 -13.27
N TYR A 130 -3.42 25.64 -12.09
CA TYR A 130 -4.14 25.48 -10.81
C TYR A 130 -5.00 24.21 -10.66
N LEU A 131 -4.44 23.08 -10.23
CA LEU A 131 -5.09 22.12 -9.29
C LEU A 131 -4.30 20.82 -9.00
N ASP A 132 -3.05 20.64 -9.45
CA ASP A 132 -2.32 19.39 -9.15
C ASP A 132 -1.64 19.47 -7.75
N TYR A 133 -2.47 19.34 -6.71
CA TYR A 133 -2.05 19.44 -5.30
C TYR A 133 -1.39 18.17 -4.74
N SER A 134 -1.26 17.08 -5.51
CA SER A 134 -0.63 15.86 -5.02
C SER A 134 0.62 15.53 -5.82
N LYS A 135 1.79 15.93 -5.32
CA LYS A 135 3.06 15.37 -5.84
C LYS A 135 3.15 13.90 -5.44
N ILE A 136 3.67 13.04 -6.31
CA ILE A 136 3.99 11.68 -5.92
C ILE A 136 5.18 11.77 -4.94
N PRO A 137 5.13 11.14 -3.74
CA PRO A 137 6.27 11.14 -2.83
C PRO A 137 7.51 10.56 -3.51
N PHE A 138 8.71 11.09 -3.23
CA PHE A 138 9.99 10.61 -3.79
C PHE A 138 10.17 10.73 -5.32
N GLU A 139 9.24 11.36 -6.02
CA GLU A 139 9.30 11.58 -7.47
C GLU A 139 10.50 12.44 -7.92
N GLN A 140 11.05 13.25 -7.00
CA GLN A 140 12.27 14.03 -7.22
C GLN A 140 13.55 13.18 -7.30
N TYR A 141 13.50 11.92 -6.85
CA TYR A 141 14.61 11.00 -6.92
C TYR A 141 14.55 10.18 -8.20
N SER A 142 15.71 9.99 -8.83
CA SER A 142 15.92 9.03 -9.89
C SER A 142 15.92 7.61 -9.33
N THR A 143 15.70 6.61 -10.20
CA THR A 143 15.82 5.21 -9.77
C THR A 143 17.21 4.92 -9.20
N PHE A 144 18.25 5.50 -9.79
CA PHE A 144 19.61 5.40 -9.28
C PHE A 144 19.71 5.83 -7.82
N GLU A 145 19.27 7.06 -7.50
CA GLU A 145 19.36 7.59 -6.13
C GLU A 145 18.56 6.75 -5.13
N LEU A 146 17.40 6.22 -5.53
CA LEU A 146 16.60 5.35 -4.66
C LEU A 146 17.29 4.02 -4.39
N VAL A 147 17.93 3.42 -5.39
CA VAL A 147 18.66 2.16 -5.25
C VAL A 147 19.94 2.34 -4.44
N ASP A 148 20.66 3.44 -4.66
CA ASP A 148 21.87 3.80 -3.94
C ASP A 148 21.59 3.92 -2.43
N MET A 149 20.53 4.66 -2.06
CA MET A 149 20.08 4.74 -0.66
C MET A 149 19.73 3.37 -0.08
N ARG A 150 19.12 2.47 -0.86
CA ARG A 150 18.78 1.12 -0.38
C ARG A 150 20.01 0.24 -0.20
N LEU A 151 21.02 0.38 -1.04
CA LEU A 151 22.30 -0.32 -0.85
C LEU A 151 22.96 0.11 0.46
N ASP A 152 23.02 1.43 0.72
CA ASP A 152 23.55 1.96 1.97
C ASP A 152 22.77 1.42 3.19
N GLU A 153 21.43 1.35 3.10
CA GLU A 153 20.60 0.73 4.15
C GLU A 153 20.98 -0.74 4.39
N LEU A 154 21.14 -1.54 3.33
CA LEU A 154 21.51 -2.96 3.44
C LEU A 154 22.92 -3.16 4.01
N ASP A 155 23.89 -2.34 3.58
CA ASP A 155 25.26 -2.38 4.11
C ASP A 155 25.26 -2.03 5.60
N ASN A 156 24.45 -1.06 6.02
CA ASN A 156 24.28 -0.70 7.43
C ASN A 156 23.56 -1.78 8.24
N GLU A 157 22.51 -2.42 7.70
CA GLU A 157 21.81 -3.54 8.34
C GLU A 157 22.79 -4.70 8.62
N GLN A 158 23.67 -5.01 7.65
CA GLN A 158 24.70 -6.04 7.79
C GLN A 158 25.75 -5.67 8.84
N ASN A 159 26.22 -4.42 8.84
CA ASN A 159 27.25 -3.94 9.77
C ASN A 159 26.74 -3.75 11.20
N ALA A 160 25.47 -3.40 11.37
CA ALA A 160 24.83 -3.23 12.68
C ALA A 160 24.44 -4.56 13.35
N GLY A 161 24.66 -5.71 12.70
CA GLY A 161 24.29 -7.03 13.21
C GLY A 161 22.78 -7.27 13.27
N ILE A 162 21.98 -6.46 12.56
CA ILE A 162 20.53 -6.63 12.48
C ILE A 162 20.26 -7.75 11.48
N LYS A 163 20.27 -9.00 11.97
CA LYS A 163 19.75 -10.13 11.22
C LYS A 163 18.22 -10.00 11.15
N ASN A 164 17.71 -9.58 9.99
CA ASN A 164 16.29 -9.72 9.68
C ASN A 164 15.99 -11.23 9.62
N ASN A 165 15.29 -11.75 10.63
CA ASN A 165 14.72 -13.10 10.66
C ASN A 165 13.63 -13.26 9.60
#